data_AF-A0A177LHS7-F1
#
_entry.id   AF-A0A177LHS7-F1
#
_cell.length_a   1.000
_cell.length_b   1.000
_cell.length_c   1.000
_cell.angle_alpha   90.00
_cell.angle_beta   90.00
_cell.angle_gamma   90.00
#
_symmetry.space_group_name_H-M   'P 1'
#
loop_
_entity.id
_entity.type
_entity.pdbx_description
1 polymer ?
#
loop_
_entity_poly.entity_id
_entity_poly.type
_entity_poly.pdbx_seq_one_letter_code
_entity_poly.pdbx_strand_id
1 'polypeptide(L)'
;MMTKDFQKILNAAKYPEMTIKFINFTRNQKRYLAVVEVKMMNQSRKYNVEFNLENNKMVGRKNVKFSDFNITPPKKMGGMIVVKDDLDLTFSLSTKI
;
A
#
# COMPACT_ATOMS: atom_id res chain seq x y z
N MET A 1 8.09 -17.51 -7.42
CA MET A 1 8.75 -17.54 -6.09
C MET A 1 8.51 -16.25 -5.31
N MET A 2 8.76 -15.06 -5.88
CA MET A 2 8.62 -13.76 -5.20
C MET A 2 7.27 -13.55 -4.47
N THR A 3 6.13 -13.89 -5.07
CA THR A 3 4.81 -13.75 -4.43
C THR A 3 4.65 -14.64 -3.20
N LYS A 4 5.17 -15.87 -3.23
CA LYS A 4 5.09 -16.80 -2.09
C LYS A 4 5.93 -16.29 -0.92
N ASP A 5 7.09 -15.72 -1.19
CA ASP A 5 7.95 -15.16 -0.15
C ASP A 5 7.30 -13.91 0.46
N PHE A 6 6.71 -13.04 -0.35
CA PHE A 6 5.94 -11.89 0.12
C PHE A 6 4.74 -12.30 0.98
N GLN A 7 3.98 -13.32 0.57
CA GLN A 7 2.88 -13.87 1.35
C GLN A 7 3.34 -14.46 2.70
N LYS A 8 4.51 -15.09 2.75
CA LYS A 8 5.10 -15.59 4.01
C LYS A 8 5.47 -14.43 4.94
N ILE A 9 6.09 -13.37 4.41
CA ILE A 9 6.47 -12.17 5.18
C ILE A 9 5.23 -11.51 5.80
N LEU A 10 4.13 -11.44 5.05
CA LEU A 10 2.86 -10.89 5.53
C LEU A 10 2.05 -11.86 6.40
N ASN A 11 2.56 -13.08 6.64
CA ASN A 11 1.83 -14.16 7.30
C ASN A 11 0.39 -14.31 6.74
N ALA A 12 0.28 -14.41 5.42
CA ALA A 12 -0.99 -14.41 4.70
C ALA A 12 -1.91 -15.59 5.07
N ALA A 13 -1.36 -16.68 5.63
CA ALA A 13 -2.19 -17.76 6.17
C ALA A 13 -3.00 -17.31 7.40
N LYS A 14 -2.44 -16.43 8.24
CA LYS A 14 -3.11 -15.86 9.41
C LYS A 14 -3.85 -14.56 9.08
N TYR A 15 -3.32 -13.77 8.15
CA TYR A 15 -3.86 -12.49 7.72
C TYR A 15 -4.07 -12.50 6.19
N PRO A 16 -5.11 -13.20 5.70
CA PRO A 16 -5.31 -13.42 4.26
C PRO A 16 -5.67 -12.15 3.49
N GLU A 17 -6.08 -11.11 4.20
CA GLU A 17 -6.57 -9.87 3.61
C GLU A 17 -5.72 -8.67 4.02
N MET A 18 -5.53 -7.77 3.06
CA MET A 18 -5.15 -6.39 3.30
C MET A 18 -6.40 -5.52 3.18
N THR A 19 -6.59 -4.60 4.11
CA THR A 19 -7.74 -3.69 4.06
C THR A 19 -7.28 -2.28 3.71
N ILE A 20 -7.95 -1.67 2.74
CA ILE A 20 -7.80 -0.26 2.40
C ILE A 20 -9.12 0.43 2.73
N LYS A 21 -9.11 1.39 3.63
CA LYS A 21 -10.29 2.16 4.03
C LYS A 21 -10.09 3.64 3.73
N PHE A 22 -10.96 4.20 2.88
CA PHE A 22 -11.02 5.64 2.66
C PHE A 22 -11.75 6.28 3.84
N ILE A 23 -11.02 6.99 4.69
CA ILE A 23 -11.57 7.72 5.84
C ILE A 23 -12.18 9.04 5.38
N ASN A 24 -11.49 9.73 4.49
CA ASN A 24 -11.96 10.94 3.86
C ASN A 24 -11.57 10.93 2.38
N PHE A 25 -12.41 11.52 1.54
CA PHE A 25 -12.17 11.64 0.11
C PHE A 25 -12.83 12.92 -0.40
N THR A 26 -12.04 13.95 -0.63
CA THR A 26 -12.52 15.26 -1.06
C THR A 26 -11.93 15.63 -2.41
N ARG A 27 -12.67 16.43 -3.18
CA ARG A 27 -12.18 17.00 -4.44
C ARG A 27 -11.85 18.47 -4.22
N ASN A 28 -10.64 18.88 -4.56
CA ASN A 28 -10.26 20.29 -4.64
C ASN A 28 -9.88 20.62 -6.09
N GLN A 29 -10.76 21.37 -6.78
CA GLN A 29 -10.62 21.77 -8.19
C GLN A 29 -10.28 20.60 -9.14
N LYS A 30 -8.98 20.33 -9.34
CA LYS A 30 -8.43 19.32 -10.26
C LYS A 30 -7.82 18.10 -9.56
N ARG A 31 -7.72 18.08 -8.23
CA ARG A 31 -7.13 16.97 -7.46
C ARG A 31 -8.14 16.38 -6.51
N TYR A 32 -7.98 15.10 -6.21
CA TYR A 32 -8.70 14.42 -5.14
C TYR A 32 -7.73 14.17 -3.99
N LEU A 33 -8.13 14.56 -2.78
CA LEU A 33 -7.35 14.37 -1.56
C LEU A 33 -8.05 13.31 -0.72
N ALA A 34 -7.30 12.28 -0.33
CA ALA A 34 -7.83 11.20 0.47
C ALA A 34 -7.00 11.01 1.74
N VAL A 35 -7.71 10.71 2.83
CA VAL A 35 -7.09 10.06 4.00
C VAL A 35 -7.42 8.59 3.89
N VAL A 36 -6.40 7.76 3.65
CA VAL A 36 -6.55 6.31 3.48
C VAL A 36 -5.90 5.61 4.66
N GLU A 37 -6.65 4.74 5.31
CA GLU A 37 -6.11 3.77 6.26
C GLU A 37 -5.76 2.48 5.52
N VAL A 38 -4.48 2.12 5.60
CA VAL A 38 -3.93 0.87 5.10
C VAL A 38 -3.76 -0.04 6.31
N LYS A 39 -4.38 -1.21 6.27
CA LYS A 39 -4.21 -2.27 7.27
C LYS A 39 -3.56 -3.47 6.63
N MET A 40 -2.39 -3.84 7.17
CA MET A 40 -1.68 -5.07 6.86
C MET A 40 -1.43 -5.83 8.15
N MET A 41 -1.75 -7.12 8.16
CA MET A 41 -1.69 -7.95 9.36
C MET A 41 -2.53 -7.35 10.50
N ASN A 42 -1.91 -7.07 11.65
CA ASN A 42 -2.51 -6.40 12.80
C ASN A 42 -2.21 -4.90 12.86
N GLN A 43 -1.45 -4.34 11.92
CA GLN A 43 -1.02 -2.94 11.94
C GLN A 43 -1.85 -2.11 10.99
N SER A 44 -2.19 -0.88 11.42
CA SER A 44 -2.93 0.09 10.61
C SER A 44 -2.23 1.44 10.60
N ARG A 45 -2.16 2.05 9.41
CA ARG A 45 -1.50 3.34 9.19
C ARG A 45 -2.33 4.22 8.26
N LYS A 46 -2.41 5.50 8.59
CA LYS A 46 -3.15 6.50 7.81
C LYS A 46 -2.17 7.28 6.94
N TYR A 47 -2.54 7.46 5.68
CA TYR A 47 -1.76 8.23 4.72
C TYR A 47 -2.65 9.27 4.04
N ASN A 48 -2.10 10.47 3.88
CA ASN A 48 -2.63 11.44 2.93
C ASN A 48 -2.15 11.05 1.53
N VAL A 49 -3.09 10.86 0.62
CA VAL A 49 -2.85 10.43 -0.76
C VAL A 49 -3.56 11.41 -1.70
N GLU A 50 -2.80 11.99 -2.62
CA GLU A 50 -3.37 12.73 -3.74
C GLU A 50 -3.71 11.76 -4.88
N PHE A 51 -4.87 11.94 -5.47
CA PHE A 51 -5.37 11.18 -6.61
C PHE A 51 -5.56 12.12 -7.80
N ASN A 52 -5.05 11.68 -8.96
CA ASN A 52 -5.19 12.37 -10.24
C ASN A 52 -6.01 11.50 -11.20
N LEU A 53 -6.64 12.11 -12.20
CA LEU A 53 -7.28 11.38 -13.29
C LEU A 53 -6.24 11.02 -14.36
N GLU A 54 -6.06 9.73 -14.60
CA GLU A 54 -5.19 9.16 -15.63
C GLU A 54 -6.00 8.11 -16.42
N ASN A 55 -6.17 8.29 -17.73
CA ASN A 55 -6.87 7.34 -18.62
C ASN A 55 -8.23 6.84 -18.05
N ASN A 56 -9.11 7.76 -17.64
CA ASN A 56 -10.41 7.49 -17.02
C ASN A 56 -10.35 6.68 -15.71
N LYS A 57 -9.23 6.71 -15.00
CA LYS A 57 -9.07 6.13 -13.66
C LYS A 57 -8.59 7.19 -12.69
N MET A 58 -9.03 7.11 -11.44
CA MET A 58 -8.40 7.85 -10.36
C MET A 58 -7.19 7.06 -9.86
N VAL A 59 -6.01 7.65 -10.03
CA VAL A 59 -4.74 7.05 -9.65
C VAL A 59 -4.11 7.84 -8.52
N GLY A 60 -3.86 7.15 -7.41
CA GLY A 60 -3.13 7.68 -6.27
C GLY A 60 -1.88 6.85 -6.04
N ARG A 61 -0.76 7.50 -5.69
CA ARG A 61 0.51 6.82 -5.40
C ARG A 61 1.02 7.24 -4.04
N LYS A 62 1.49 6.29 -3.25
CA LYS A 62 2.10 6.56 -1.96
C LYS A 62 3.27 5.61 -1.72
N ASN A 63 4.43 6.17 -1.41
CA ASN A 63 5.52 5.39 -0.88
C ASN A 63 5.27 5.14 0.62
N VAL A 64 5.26 3.88 1.01
CA VAL A 64 5.09 3.39 2.39
C VAL A 64 6.25 2.47 2.74
N LYS A 65 6.42 2.12 4.01
CA LYS A 65 7.52 1.22 4.43
C LYS A 65 7.01 -0.06 5.05
N PHE A 66 7.75 -1.16 4.95
CA PHE A 66 7.45 -2.36 5.74
C PHE A 66 7.50 -2.07 7.24
N SER A 67 8.47 -1.26 7.67
CA SER A 67 8.62 -0.81 9.04
C SER A 67 7.41 -0.04 9.58
N ASP A 68 6.64 0.65 8.73
CA ASP A 68 5.38 1.29 9.14
C ASP A 68 4.39 0.27 9.72
N PHE A 69 4.48 -0.98 9.29
CA PHE A 69 3.61 -2.10 9.68
C PHE A 69 4.34 -3.14 10.55
N ASN A 70 5.47 -2.77 11.17
CA ASN A 70 6.31 -3.66 11.97
C ASN A 70 6.73 -4.94 11.23
N ILE A 71 6.85 -4.88 9.90
CA ILE A 71 7.33 -5.98 9.08
C ILE A 71 8.82 -5.79 8.86
N THR A 72 9.61 -6.84 9.10
CA THR A 72 11.03 -6.83 8.75
C THR A 72 11.19 -7.23 7.27
N PRO A 73 11.84 -6.42 6.43
CA PRO A 73 12.07 -6.77 5.03
C PRO A 73 12.87 -8.09 4.92
N PRO A 74 12.61 -8.91 3.90
CA PRO A 74 13.34 -10.15 3.70
C PRO A 74 14.79 -9.87 3.27
N LYS A 75 15.71 -10.71 3.75
CA LYS A 75 17.10 -10.74 3.28
C LYS A 75 17.23 -11.81 2.19
N LYS A 76 17.93 -11.51 1.10
CA LYS A 76 18.33 -12.47 0.04
C LYS A 76 19.82 -12.80 0.16
N MET A 77 20.20 -13.98 -0.33
CA MET A 77 21.59 -14.51 -0.41
C MET A 77 22.43 -14.28 0.87
N GLY A 78 22.23 -15.12 1.89
CA GLY A 78 23.12 -15.15 3.07
C GLY A 78 23.18 -13.88 3.91
N GLY A 79 22.30 -12.90 3.67
CA GLY A 79 22.30 -11.61 4.38
C GLY A 79 22.98 -10.45 3.67
N MET A 80 23.57 -10.65 2.48
CA MET A 80 24.26 -9.59 1.73
C MET A 80 23.32 -8.67 0.94
N ILE A 81 22.11 -9.12 0.57
CA ILE A 81 21.17 -8.32 -0.22
C ILE A 81 19.89 -8.12 0.58
N VAL A 82 19.71 -6.92 1.13
CA VAL A 82 18.50 -6.53 1.86
C VAL A 82 17.49 -5.96 0.85
N VAL A 83 16.26 -6.49 0.82
CA VAL A 83 15.18 -5.86 0.06
C VAL A 83 14.90 -4.49 0.69
N LYS A 84 14.75 -3.46 -0.15
CA LYS A 84 14.46 -2.10 0.32
C LYS A 84 13.20 -2.11 1.19
N ASP A 85 13.25 -1.32 2.27
CA ASP A 85 12.12 -1.15 3.19
C ASP A 85 10.93 -0.45 2.51
N ASP A 86 11.18 0.24 1.40
CA ASP A 86 10.20 1.00 0.65
C ASP A 86 9.27 0.11 -0.20
N LEU A 87 7.99 0.42 -0.14
CA LEU A 87 6.91 -0.17 -0.91
C LEU A 87 6.14 0.94 -1.64
N ASP A 88 5.95 0.77 -2.95
CA ASP A 88 5.15 1.70 -3.75
C ASP A 88 3.71 1.22 -3.82
N LEU A 89 2.85 1.85 -3.03
CA LEU A 89 1.42 1.61 -3.03
C LEU A 89 0.76 2.43 -4.13
N THR A 90 0.22 1.74 -5.14
CA THR A 90 -0.54 2.37 -6.24
C THR A 90 -2.01 2.00 -6.15
N PHE A 91 -2.86 3.00 -5.96
CA PHE A 91 -4.31 2.87 -6.00
C PHE A 91 -4.78 3.19 -7.42
N SER A 92 -5.55 2.29 -8.04
CA SER A 92 -6.15 2.52 -9.35
C SER A 92 -7.65 2.22 -9.27
N LEU A 93 -8.44 3.29 -9.12
CA LEU A 93 -9.88 3.21 -8.98
C LEU A 93 -10.53 3.48 -10.33
N SER A 94 -11.33 2.52 -10.81
CA SER A 94 -12.15 2.74 -12.00
C SER A 94 -13.34 3.61 -11.62
N THR A 95 -13.48 4.73 -12.31
CA THR A 95 -14.67 5.59 -12.15
C THR A 95 -15.70 5.12 -13.16
N LYS A 96 -16.86 4.60 -12.70
CA LYS A 96 -18.06 4.64 -13.51
C LYS A 96 -18.56 6.08 -13.41
N ILE A 97 -18.17 6.90 -14.37
CA ILE A 97 -18.78 8.21 -14.60
C ILE A 97 -20.04 7.96 -15.43
#